data_AF-A0A2E4NBK2-F1
#
_entry.id   AF-A0A2E4NBK2-F1
#
_cell.length_a   1.000
_cell.length_b   1.000
_cell.length_c   1.000
_cell.angle_alpha   90.00
_cell.angle_beta   90.00
_cell.angle_gamma   90.00
#
_symmetry.space_group_name_H-M   'P 1'
#
loop_
_entity.id
_entity.type
_entity.pdbx_description
1 polymer ?
#
loop_
_entity_poly.entity_id
_entity_poly.type
_entity_poly.pdbx_seq_one_letter_code
_entity_poly.pdbx_strand_id
1 'polypeptide(L)'
;MGIDLNSPDGKGSFSIIAVEHDDDLMILHMEGKVEGYGLVRLTHAYEHISDRSGGTMSGSAEAILEEGDVVSTPHMGTFSRDGSEVKVYCTDFVTNGDLNFIRFEVDLIGKKAEVNFWTLK
;
A
#
# COMPACT_ATOMS: atom_id res chain seq x y z
N MET A 1 16.19 -6.38 -17.75
CA MET A 1 16.73 -5.83 -16.50
C MET A 1 15.66 -6.06 -15.45
N GLY A 2 15.97 -6.74 -14.35
CA GLY A 2 15.01 -6.93 -13.25
C GLY A 2 15.11 -5.81 -12.23
N ILE A 3 14.06 -5.57 -11.47
CA ILE A 3 14.10 -4.67 -10.30
C ILE A 3 14.78 -5.43 -9.13
N ASP A 4 15.72 -4.79 -8.45
CA ASP A 4 16.31 -5.31 -7.20
C ASP A 4 15.42 -4.95 -6.00
N LEU A 5 14.68 -5.94 -5.49
CA LEU A 5 13.75 -5.75 -4.38
C LEU A 5 14.41 -5.68 -3.00
N ASN A 6 15.75 -5.61 -2.93
CA ASN A 6 16.50 -5.41 -1.69
C ASN A 6 16.90 -3.94 -1.45
N SER A 7 16.76 -3.09 -2.47
CA SER A 7 17.25 -1.71 -2.46
C SER A 7 16.12 -0.75 -2.88
N PRO A 8 15.14 -0.47 -2.00
CA PRO A 8 14.04 0.45 -2.30
C PRO A 8 14.51 1.90 -2.38
N ASP A 9 13.83 2.70 -3.20
CA ASP A 9 14.09 4.13 -3.35
C ASP A 9 13.54 4.95 -2.18
N GLY A 10 12.50 4.43 -1.52
CA GLY A 10 12.01 4.99 -0.26
C GLY A 10 11.14 4.03 0.53
N LYS A 11 10.89 4.42 1.78
CA LYS A 11 10.18 3.63 2.78
C LYS A 11 9.11 4.44 3.50
N GLY A 12 8.20 3.75 4.18
CA GLY A 12 7.23 4.39 5.05
C GLY A 12 6.56 3.42 5.99
N SER A 13 5.82 3.99 6.95
CA SER A 13 5.06 3.23 7.93
C SER A 13 3.68 3.83 8.11
N PHE A 14 2.70 2.96 8.34
CA PHE A 14 1.29 3.29 8.49
C PHE A 14 0.69 2.66 9.74
N SER A 15 -0.27 3.37 10.33
CA SER A 15 -1.23 2.82 11.29
C SER A 15 -2.55 2.50 10.58
N ILE A 16 -3.12 1.33 10.90
CA ILE A 16 -4.46 0.96 10.43
C ILE A 16 -5.50 1.63 11.34
N ILE A 17 -6.24 2.58 10.78
CA ILE A 17 -7.22 3.37 11.54
C ILE A 17 -8.60 2.71 11.57
N ALA A 18 -8.95 1.97 10.52
CA ALA A 18 -10.21 1.24 10.43
C ALA A 18 -10.05 -0.01 9.56
N VAL A 19 -10.85 -1.03 9.88
CA VAL A 19 -10.94 -2.29 9.16
C VAL A 19 -12.42 -2.59 8.95
N GLU A 20 -12.80 -2.83 7.71
CA GLU A 20 -14.14 -3.27 7.34
C GLU A 20 -14.07 -4.62 6.63
N HIS A 21 -15.15 -5.40 6.76
CA HIS A 21 -15.28 -6.71 6.14
C HIS A 21 -16.67 -6.83 5.51
N ASP A 22 -16.70 -7.31 4.28
CA ASP A 22 -17.91 -7.66 3.54
C ASP A 22 -17.65 -8.95 2.76
N ASP A 23 -18.10 -10.09 3.27
CA ASP A 23 -17.81 -11.44 2.75
C ASP A 23 -16.30 -11.71 2.51
N ASP A 24 -15.89 -11.70 1.24
CA ASP A 24 -14.52 -11.91 0.77
C ASP A 24 -13.75 -10.60 0.54
N LEU A 25 -14.38 -9.46 0.79
CA LEU A 25 -13.78 -8.14 0.77
C LEU A 25 -13.32 -7.72 2.17
N MET A 26 -12.09 -7.24 2.27
CA MET A 26 -11.58 -6.53 3.44
C MET A 26 -11.14 -5.14 3.01
N ILE A 27 -11.57 -4.10 3.72
CA ILE A 27 -11.17 -2.72 3.45
C ILE A 27 -10.32 -2.24 4.63
N LEU A 28 -9.13 -1.73 4.35
CA LEU A 28 -8.24 -1.10 5.33
C LEU A 28 -8.12 0.37 5.02
N HIS A 29 -8.37 1.20 6.02
CA HIS A 29 -8.02 2.61 6.00
C HIS A 29 -6.75 2.79 6.81
N MET A 30 -5.76 3.48 6.25
CA MET A 30 -4.44 3.64 6.85
C MET A 30 -3.96 5.08 6.74
N GLU A 31 -3.21 5.54 7.74
CA GLU A 31 -2.54 6.84 7.77
C GLU A 31 -1.09 6.66 8.23
N GLY A 32 -0.16 7.36 7.60
CA GLY A 32 1.26 7.13 7.82
C GLY A 32 2.16 8.19 7.18
N LYS A 33 3.47 7.99 7.33
CA LYS A 33 4.48 8.82 6.65
C LYS A 33 5.30 7.98 5.70
N VAL A 34 5.58 8.55 4.53
CA VAL A 34 6.39 7.92 3.48
C VAL A 34 7.48 8.89 3.04
N GLU A 35 8.72 8.40 2.96
CA GLU A 35 9.88 9.16 2.46
C GLU A 35 9.58 9.70 1.06
N GLY A 36 9.86 11.00 0.84
CA GLY A 36 9.55 11.68 -0.41
C GLY A 36 8.10 12.13 -0.59
N TYR A 37 7.14 11.55 0.15
CA TYR A 37 5.71 11.83 0.01
C TYR A 37 5.04 12.46 1.24
N GLY A 38 5.73 12.56 2.38
CA GLY A 38 5.19 13.24 3.57
C GLY A 38 4.08 12.44 4.26
N LEU A 39 2.98 13.10 4.62
CA LEU A 39 1.82 12.46 5.29
C LEU A 39 0.90 11.83 4.24
N VAL A 40 0.66 10.53 4.36
CA VAL A 40 -0.16 9.76 3.43
C VAL A 40 -1.38 9.18 4.13
N ARG A 41 -2.55 9.34 3.50
CA ARG A 41 -3.78 8.61 3.82
C ARG A 41 -4.15 7.72 2.66
N LEU A 42 -4.46 6.47 2.95
CA LEU A 42 -4.79 5.52 1.90
C LEU A 42 -5.91 4.56 2.32
N THR A 43 -6.59 4.03 1.30
CA THR A 43 -7.57 2.96 1.44
C THR A 43 -7.18 1.80 0.54
N HIS A 44 -7.07 0.61 1.13
CA HIS A 44 -6.88 -0.64 0.40
C HIS A 44 -8.15 -1.50 0.49
N ALA A 45 -8.58 -2.02 -0.65
CA ALA A 45 -9.61 -3.03 -0.78
C ALA A 45 -8.97 -4.35 -1.22
N TYR A 46 -9.18 -5.40 -0.43
CA TYR A 46 -8.62 -6.74 -0.61
C TYR A 46 -9.73 -7.73 -0.92
N GLU A 47 -9.81 -8.18 -2.17
CA GLU A 47 -10.73 -9.23 -2.61
C GLU A 47 -10.03 -10.58 -2.51
N HIS A 48 -10.54 -11.46 -1.64
CA HIS A 48 -9.93 -12.76 -1.37
C HIS A 48 -10.33 -13.79 -2.43
N ILE A 49 -9.39 -14.67 -2.78
CA ILE A 49 -9.74 -15.94 -3.44
C ILE A 49 -10.38 -16.91 -2.43
N SER A 50 -10.95 -18.01 -2.90
CA SER A 50 -11.81 -18.90 -2.11
C SER A 50 -11.20 -19.43 -0.81
N ASP A 51 -9.89 -19.71 -0.79
CA ASP A 51 -9.20 -20.20 0.42
C ASP A 51 -8.64 -19.07 1.31
N ARG A 52 -8.85 -17.82 0.90
CA ARG A 52 -8.42 -16.58 1.58
C ARG A 52 -6.91 -16.49 1.83
N SER A 53 -6.10 -17.27 1.11
CA SER A 53 -4.63 -17.23 1.16
C SER A 53 -4.03 -16.03 0.42
N GLY A 54 -4.85 -15.27 -0.31
CA GLY A 54 -4.44 -14.12 -1.09
C GLY A 54 -5.57 -13.58 -1.96
N GLY A 55 -5.21 -12.80 -2.97
CA GLY A 55 -6.15 -12.28 -3.96
C GLY A 55 -5.70 -10.97 -4.61
N THR A 56 -6.66 -10.17 -5.04
CA THR A 56 -6.43 -8.86 -5.68
C THR A 56 -6.51 -7.74 -4.65
N MET A 57 -5.69 -6.70 -4.86
CA MET A 57 -5.73 -5.48 -4.09
C MET A 57 -5.96 -4.30 -5.03
N SER A 58 -6.91 -3.45 -4.69
CA SER A 58 -7.07 -2.12 -5.29
C SER A 58 -7.07 -1.06 -4.21
N GLY A 59 -6.75 0.18 -4.58
CA GLY A 59 -6.90 1.27 -3.65
C GLY A 59 -6.45 2.61 -4.20
N SER A 60 -6.43 3.58 -3.29
CA SER A 60 -6.02 4.94 -3.58
C SER A 60 -5.38 5.57 -2.36
N ALA A 61 -4.51 6.54 -2.61
CA ALA A 61 -3.87 7.34 -1.59
C ALA A 61 -3.87 8.83 -1.96
N GLU A 62 -3.85 9.66 -0.93
CA GLU A 62 -3.54 11.09 -1.00
C GLU A 62 -2.35 11.36 -0.09
N ALA A 63 -1.39 12.13 -0.58
CA ALA A 63 -0.18 12.49 0.12
C ALA A 63 -0.05 14.01 0.21
N ILE A 64 0.21 14.52 1.41
CA ILE A 64 0.58 15.91 1.67
C ILE A 64 2.10 15.94 1.78
N LEU A 65 2.74 16.48 0.75
CA LEU A 65 4.20 16.61 0.64
C LEU A 65 4.73 17.56 1.71
N GLU A 66 6.02 17.48 2.02
CA GLU A 66 6.68 18.33 3.02
C GLU A 66 6.60 19.83 2.67
N GLU A 67 6.51 20.17 1.38
CA GLU A 67 6.34 21.54 0.89
C GLU A 67 4.87 22.02 0.95
N GLY A 68 3.93 21.13 1.29
CA GLY A 68 2.50 21.43 1.44
C GLY A 68 1.64 21.12 0.21
N ASP A 69 2.26 20.77 -0.91
CA ASP A 69 1.56 20.30 -2.11
C ASP A 69 0.86 18.96 -1.86
N VAL A 70 -0.24 18.73 -2.57
CA VAL A 70 -1.03 17.49 -2.46
C VAL A 70 -0.91 16.70 -3.76
N VAL A 71 -0.58 15.42 -3.64
CA VAL A 71 -0.59 14.46 -4.75
C VAL A 71 -1.51 13.28 -4.41
N SER A 72 -2.04 12.63 -5.44
CA SER A 72 -2.88 11.46 -5.28
C SER A 72 -2.48 10.35 -6.24
N THR A 73 -2.89 9.12 -5.94
CA THR A 73 -2.51 7.96 -6.74
C THR A 73 -3.56 6.86 -6.62
N PRO A 74 -4.02 6.25 -7.73
CA PRO A 74 -4.63 4.93 -7.70
C PRO A 74 -3.53 3.86 -7.69
N HIS A 75 -3.80 2.73 -7.06
CA HIS A 75 -2.89 1.58 -7.14
C HIS A 75 -3.64 0.25 -7.19
N MET A 76 -3.07 -0.71 -7.90
CA MET A 76 -3.64 -2.04 -8.07
C MET A 76 -2.55 -3.11 -8.07
N GLY A 77 -2.89 -4.30 -7.58
CA GLY A 77 -1.95 -5.40 -7.49
C GLY A 77 -2.57 -6.66 -6.89
N THR A 78 -1.71 -7.47 -6.27
CA THR A 78 -2.10 -8.72 -5.61
C THR A 78 -1.52 -8.80 -4.22
N PHE A 79 -2.10 -9.67 -3.39
CA PHE A 79 -1.60 -9.94 -2.06
C PHE A 79 -1.57 -11.44 -1.76
N SER A 80 -0.71 -11.82 -0.84
CA SER A 80 -0.75 -13.09 -0.12
C SER A 80 -1.00 -12.85 1.36
N ARG A 81 -1.55 -13.85 2.04
CA ARG A 81 -1.92 -13.79 3.45
C ARG A 81 -1.53 -15.08 4.17
N ASP A 82 -0.88 -14.93 5.31
CA ASP A 82 -0.63 -16.00 6.27
C ASP A 82 -1.10 -15.55 7.66
N GLY A 83 -2.21 -16.12 8.13
CA GLY A 83 -2.84 -15.72 9.38
C GLY A 83 -3.23 -14.24 9.41
N SER A 84 -2.52 -13.44 10.22
CA SER A 84 -2.69 -11.98 10.35
C SER A 84 -1.72 -11.16 9.52
N GLU A 85 -0.75 -11.79 8.87
CA GLU A 85 0.25 -11.12 8.04
C GLU A 85 -0.21 -11.07 6.58
N VAL A 86 -0.18 -9.89 5.97
CA VAL A 86 -0.53 -9.68 4.57
C VAL A 86 0.65 -9.05 3.85
N LYS A 87 1.04 -9.61 2.70
CA LYS A 87 2.07 -9.06 1.82
C LYS A 87 1.42 -8.62 0.52
N VAL A 88 1.63 -7.36 0.14
CA VAL A 88 1.02 -6.76 -1.06
C VAL A 88 2.11 -6.38 -2.04
N TYR A 89 1.84 -6.60 -3.31
CA TYR A 89 2.67 -6.14 -4.42
C TYR A 89 1.78 -5.41 -5.41
N CYS A 90 2.03 -4.12 -5.64
CA CYS A 90 1.22 -3.30 -6.52
C CYS A 90 2.05 -2.26 -7.28
N THR A 91 1.40 -1.59 -8.22
CA THR A 91 1.94 -0.42 -8.90
C THR A 91 0.99 0.75 -8.76
N ASP A 92 1.52 1.95 -8.81
CA ASP A 92 0.75 3.18 -8.68
C ASP A 92 1.11 4.22 -9.76
N PHE A 93 0.23 5.21 -9.93
CA PHE A 93 0.43 6.34 -10.85
C PHE A 93 0.16 7.63 -10.09
N VAL A 94 1.21 8.31 -9.65
CA VAL A 94 1.08 9.51 -8.85
C VAL A 94 0.81 10.72 -9.75
N THR A 95 -0.03 11.66 -9.31
CA THR A 95 -0.38 12.85 -10.09
C THR A 95 0.79 13.78 -10.42
N ASN A 96 1.93 13.66 -9.73
CA ASN A 96 3.17 14.37 -10.05
C ASN A 96 3.95 13.71 -11.22
N GLY A 97 3.50 12.55 -11.70
CA GLY A 97 4.08 11.81 -12.82
C GLY A 97 4.89 10.59 -12.42
N ASP A 98 5.12 10.35 -11.13
CA ASP A 98 5.87 9.21 -10.63
C ASP A 98 5.10 7.90 -10.89
N LEU A 99 5.83 6.88 -11.33
CA LEU A 99 5.33 5.51 -11.41
C LEU A 99 6.09 4.66 -10.42
N ASN A 100 5.43 4.07 -9.42
CA ASN A 100 6.13 3.23 -8.45
C ASN A 100 5.67 1.78 -8.52
N PHE A 101 6.62 0.87 -8.28
CA PHE A 101 6.31 -0.46 -7.77
C PHE A 101 6.38 -0.42 -6.25
N ILE A 102 5.40 -1.04 -5.58
CA ILE A 102 5.21 -0.96 -4.14
C ILE A 102 5.15 -2.36 -3.53
N ARG A 103 5.79 -2.52 -2.37
CA ARG A 103 5.59 -3.67 -1.48
C ARG A 103 5.09 -3.21 -0.11
N PHE A 104 3.95 -3.73 0.33
CA PHE A 104 3.49 -3.60 1.71
C PHE A 104 3.68 -4.89 2.49
N GLU A 105 4.01 -4.74 3.76
CA GLU A 105 3.97 -5.80 4.78
C GLU A 105 3.03 -5.31 5.90
N VAL A 106 1.88 -5.96 6.04
CA VAL A 106 0.77 -5.51 6.91
C VAL A 106 0.59 -6.51 8.05
N ASP A 107 0.59 -6.01 9.28
CA ASP A 107 0.19 -6.72 10.48
C ASP A 107 -1.21 -6.27 10.90
N LEU A 108 -2.19 -7.15 10.67
CA LEU A 108 -3.60 -6.86 10.97
C LEU A 108 -3.90 -6.82 12.47
N ILE A 109 -3.16 -7.58 13.29
CA ILE A 109 -3.36 -7.60 14.76
C ILE A 109 -2.67 -6.39 15.38
N GLY A 110 -1.42 -6.14 14.99
CA GLY A 110 -0.65 -4.97 15.44
C GLY A 110 -1.17 -3.64 14.88
N LYS A 111 -2.07 -3.69 13.89
CA LYS A 111 -2.65 -2.54 13.20
C LYS A 111 -1.60 -1.63 12.56
N LYS A 112 -0.62 -2.23 11.90
CA LYS A 112 0.50 -1.53 11.27
C LYS A 112 0.78 -2.05 9.88
N ALA A 113 1.35 -1.20 9.04
CA ALA A 113 1.92 -1.62 7.77
C ALA A 113 3.23 -0.89 7.49
N GLU A 114 4.19 -1.60 6.92
CA GLU A 114 5.41 -1.03 6.38
C GLU A 114 5.34 -1.04 4.85
N VAL A 115 5.83 0.03 4.22
CA VAL A 115 5.88 0.15 2.76
C VAL A 115 7.31 0.35 2.29
N ASN A 116 7.64 -0.29 1.17
CA ASN A 116 8.82 0.01 0.37
C ASN A 116 8.37 0.32 -1.05
N PHE A 117 8.98 1.31 -1.70
CA PHE A 117 8.71 1.62 -3.10
C PHE A 117 9.98 1.71 -3.95
N TRP A 118 9.79 1.49 -5.25
CA TRP A 118 10.79 1.62 -6.30
C TRP A 118 10.21 2.45 -7.43
N THR A 119 10.84 3.58 -7.74
CA THR A 119 10.42 4.47 -8.81
C THR A 119 10.85 3.90 -10.16
N LEU A 120 9.88 3.70 -11.03
CA LEU A 120 10.04 3.15 -12.37
C LEU A 120 10.24 4.25 -13.41
N LYS A 121 9.72 5.45 -13.13
CA LYS A 121 9.80 6.64 -13.97
C LYS A 121 9.62 7.87 -13.11
#